data_AF-A0AAD1TFF1-F1
#
_entry.id   AF-A0AAD1TFF1-F1
#
_cell.length_a   1.000
_cell.length_b   1.000
_cell.length_c   1.000
_cell.angle_alpha   90.00
_cell.angle_beta   90.00
_cell.angle_gamma   90.00
#
_symmetry.space_group_name_H-M   'P 1'
#
loop_
_entity.id
_entity.type
_entity.pdbx_description
1 polymer ?
#
loop_
_entity_poly.entity_id
_entity_poly.type
_entity_poly.pdbx_seq_one_letter_code
_entity_poly.pdbx_strand_id
1 'polypeptide(L)'
;ALTAKLGKPLSMCYNALLEPKPCEKRSYMKQWEGELGYQLTLAQWYEALSNTKGASKSLSLWEAYCKIAMRWYLVPHRLAKIYKGTSGLCWRCEGGAGTMLHMFWDCHALGAYWTQIQNLILNTTGLLVQLRPEHYLLHMIPGLSSHPHMVVLINILTVAKILLAQNWKSQTIPTMATLMERVDVISSYERMASRVQGQERKYAGKW
;
A
#
# COMPACT_ATOMS: atom_id res chain seq x y z
N ALA A 1 6.68 11.17 55.84
CA ALA A 1 5.50 10.49 55.27
C ALA A 1 5.11 11.20 53.99
N LEU A 2 5.35 10.60 52.82
CA LEU A 2 4.75 10.94 51.51
C LEU A 2 5.26 9.92 50.46
N THR A 3 5.11 8.62 50.73
CA THR A 3 5.14 7.59 49.69
C THR A 3 3.72 7.43 49.16
N ALA A 4 3.27 8.41 48.38
CA ALA A 4 2.00 8.31 47.68
C ALA A 4 2.08 7.11 46.71
N LYS A 5 1.16 6.16 46.89
CA LYS A 5 1.00 4.92 46.13
C LYS A 5 0.90 5.19 44.61
N LEU A 6 2.03 5.26 43.92
CA LEU A 6 2.13 5.31 42.45
C LEU A 6 1.60 4.03 41.75
N GLY A 7 1.33 2.96 42.50
CA GLY A 7 0.92 1.67 41.94
C GLY A 7 -0.50 1.62 41.35
N LYS A 8 -1.45 2.42 41.85
CA LYS A 8 -2.86 2.37 41.38
C LYS A 8 -3.07 2.96 39.98
N PRO A 9 -2.59 4.17 39.63
CA PRO A 9 -2.80 4.72 38.29
C PRO A 9 -2.05 3.96 37.20
N LEU A 10 -0.83 3.49 37.50
CA LEU A 10 -0.06 2.63 36.57
C LEU A 10 -0.77 1.29 36.32
N SER A 11 -1.31 0.65 37.36
CA SER A 11 -2.07 -0.59 37.23
C SER A 11 -3.38 -0.39 36.46
N MET A 12 -4.09 0.73 36.67
CA MET A 12 -5.30 1.05 35.90
C MET A 12 -5.00 1.32 34.42
N CYS A 13 -3.95 2.10 34.11
CA CYS A 13 -3.51 2.31 32.74
C CYS A 13 -3.08 1.01 32.07
N TYR A 14 -2.34 0.15 32.79
CA TYR A 14 -1.92 -1.16 32.29
C TYR A 14 -3.11 -2.08 32.01
N ASN A 15 -4.09 -2.15 32.92
CA ASN A 15 -5.30 -2.93 32.72
C ASN A 15 -6.13 -2.39 31.54
N ALA A 16 -6.25 -1.08 31.38
CA ALA A 16 -6.93 -0.46 30.23
C ALA A 16 -6.20 -0.70 28.88
N LEU A 17 -4.89 -0.95 28.90
CA LEU A 17 -4.13 -1.38 27.71
C LEU A 17 -4.31 -2.87 27.42
N LEU A 18 -4.54 -3.68 28.45
CA LEU A 18 -4.80 -5.11 28.33
C LEU A 18 -6.25 -5.44 27.99
N GLU A 19 -7.19 -4.55 28.30
CA GLU A 19 -8.58 -4.70 27.90
C GLU A 19 -8.68 -4.87 26.38
N PRO A 20 -9.27 -5.97 25.89
CA PRO A 20 -9.43 -6.20 24.47
C PRO A 20 -10.36 -5.14 23.90
N LYS A 21 -9.77 -4.13 23.24
CA LYS A 21 -10.56 -3.12 22.53
C LYS A 21 -11.36 -3.81 21.42
N PRO A 22 -12.63 -3.42 21.23
CA PRO A 22 -13.38 -3.88 20.07
C PRO A 22 -12.55 -3.59 18.83
N CYS A 23 -12.53 -4.57 17.92
CA CYS A 23 -11.80 -4.47 16.67
C CYS A 23 -12.50 -3.42 15.81
N GLU A 24 -12.15 -2.15 16.01
CA GLU A 24 -12.76 -1.04 15.32
C GLU A 24 -11.93 -0.63 14.11
N LYS A 25 -12.62 -0.18 13.06
CA LYS A 25 -11.96 0.40 11.89
C LYS A 25 -11.18 1.65 12.32
N ARG A 26 -9.88 1.65 12.01
CA ARG A 26 -9.01 2.79 12.22
C ARG A 26 -9.42 3.96 11.33
N SER A 27 -9.03 5.18 11.70
CA SER A 27 -9.38 6.40 10.95
C SER A 27 -9.00 6.32 9.46
N TYR A 28 -7.82 5.78 9.12
CA TYR A 28 -7.42 5.65 7.72
C TYR A 28 -8.32 4.68 6.93
N MET A 29 -8.86 3.63 7.57
CA MET A 29 -9.75 2.67 6.92
C MET A 29 -11.06 3.36 6.52
N LYS A 30 -11.66 4.11 7.46
CA LYS A 30 -12.86 4.90 7.21
C LYS A 30 -12.65 5.95 6.11
N GLN A 31 -11.45 6.55 6.05
CA GLN A 31 -11.12 7.52 5.01
C GLN A 31 -10.96 6.88 3.62
N TRP A 32 -10.39 5.68 3.53
CA TRP A 32 -10.38 4.92 2.27
C TRP A 32 -11.79 4.59 1.83
N GLU A 33 -12.63 4.06 2.72
CA GLU A 33 -14.03 3.73 2.43
C GLU A 33 -14.84 4.95 1.99
N GLY A 34 -14.59 6.11 2.59
CA GLY A 34 -15.21 7.37 2.17
C GLY A 34 -14.82 7.82 0.77
N GLU A 35 -13.56 7.62 0.36
CA GLU A 35 -13.12 7.93 -1.01
C GLU A 35 -13.55 6.87 -2.03
N LEU A 36 -13.57 5.59 -1.63
CA LEU A 36 -14.03 4.48 -2.46
C LEU A 36 -15.55 4.50 -2.70
N GLY A 37 -16.31 5.04 -1.75
CA GLY A 37 -17.77 5.09 -1.80
C GLY A 37 -18.47 3.81 -1.32
N TYR A 38 -17.73 2.86 -0.74
CA TYR A 38 -18.26 1.62 -0.18
C TYR A 38 -17.45 1.13 1.02
N GLN A 39 -18.07 0.25 1.81
CA GLN A 39 -17.48 -0.30 3.02
C GLN A 39 -16.60 -1.51 2.71
N LEU A 40 -15.46 -1.62 3.38
CA LEU A 40 -14.59 -2.79 3.40
C LEU A 40 -14.72 -3.48 4.76
N THR A 41 -14.51 -4.79 4.80
CA THR A 41 -14.53 -5.54 6.06
C THR A 41 -13.16 -5.50 6.74
N LEU A 42 -13.13 -5.66 8.07
CA LEU A 42 -11.85 -5.77 8.79
C LEU A 42 -11.06 -7.01 8.38
N ALA A 43 -11.74 -8.10 8.03
CA ALA A 43 -11.11 -9.30 7.49
C ALA A 43 -10.32 -8.99 6.21
N GLN A 44 -10.89 -8.25 5.26
CA GLN A 44 -10.18 -7.82 4.05
C GLN A 44 -8.96 -6.96 4.36
N TRP A 45 -9.05 -6.05 5.33
CA TRP A 45 -7.90 -5.26 5.78
C TRP A 45 -6.78 -6.13 6.36
N TYR A 46 -7.12 -7.10 7.21
CA TYR A 46 -6.13 -7.98 7.83
C TYR A 46 -5.51 -8.96 6.84
N GLU A 47 -6.31 -9.50 5.93
CA GLU A 47 -5.81 -10.37 4.87
C GLU A 47 -4.82 -9.62 3.96
N ALA A 48 -5.19 -8.43 3.48
CA ALA A 48 -4.30 -7.60 2.67
C ALA A 48 -2.97 -7.26 3.38
N LEU A 49 -3.06 -6.90 4.66
CA LEU A 49 -1.89 -6.61 5.50
C LEU A 49 -0.99 -7.84 5.65
N SER A 50 -1.58 -9.01 5.92
CA SER A 50 -0.88 -10.28 6.09
C SER A 50 -0.20 -10.72 4.80
N ASN A 51 -0.95 -10.74 3.69
CA ASN A 51 -0.46 -11.12 2.37
C ASN A 51 0.73 -10.25 1.96
N THR A 52 0.62 -8.93 2.14
CA THR A 52 1.68 -8.00 1.76
C THR A 52 2.91 -8.14 2.64
N LYS A 53 2.73 -8.30 3.96
CA LYS A 53 3.85 -8.51 4.89
C LYS A 53 4.59 -9.83 4.61
N GLY A 54 3.86 -10.87 4.22
CA GLY A 54 4.43 -12.19 3.90
C GLY A 54 5.07 -12.29 2.51
N ALA A 55 4.82 -11.32 1.63
CA ALA A 55 5.25 -11.39 0.23
C ALA A 55 6.75 -11.15 0.04
N SER A 56 7.36 -10.28 0.85
CA SER A 56 8.74 -9.84 0.68
C SER A 56 9.46 -9.74 2.02
N LYS A 57 10.77 -10.01 2.02
CA LYS A 57 11.63 -9.77 3.19
C LYS A 57 12.10 -8.32 3.27
N SER A 58 11.91 -7.56 2.19
CA SER A 58 12.31 -6.17 2.10
C SER A 58 11.43 -5.27 2.97
N LEU A 59 12.04 -4.71 4.02
CA LEU A 59 11.37 -3.73 4.88
C LEU A 59 10.94 -2.48 4.10
N SER A 60 11.69 -2.09 3.06
CA SER A 60 11.35 -0.91 2.26
C SER A 60 10.06 -1.08 1.46
N LEU A 61 9.78 -2.29 0.96
CA LEU A 61 8.53 -2.60 0.27
C LEU A 61 7.35 -2.64 1.25
N TRP A 62 7.58 -3.23 2.42
CA TRP A 62 6.59 -3.24 3.49
C TRP A 62 6.25 -1.82 3.97
N GLU A 63 7.26 -0.98 4.19
CA GLU A 63 7.10 0.42 4.59
C GLU A 63 6.35 1.22 3.51
N ALA A 64 6.71 1.04 2.23
CA ALA A 64 6.05 1.70 1.13
C ALA A 64 4.55 1.36 1.05
N TYR A 65 4.20 0.08 1.22
CA TYR A 65 2.81 -0.34 1.31
C TYR A 65 2.11 0.32 2.52
N CYS A 66 2.72 0.27 3.70
CA CYS A 66 2.16 0.88 4.91
C CYS A 66 1.90 2.37 4.75
N LYS A 67 2.82 3.12 4.12
CA LYS A 67 2.66 4.55 3.86
C LYS A 67 1.42 4.85 3.01
N ILE A 68 1.08 3.99 2.07
CA ILE A 68 -0.11 4.15 1.23
C ILE A 68 -1.36 3.71 1.98
N ALA A 69 -1.37 2.49 2.51
CA ALA A 69 -2.52 1.92 3.22
C ALA A 69 -2.94 2.80 4.40
N MET A 70 -1.98 3.35 5.15
CA MET A 70 -2.22 4.23 6.29
C MET A 70 -2.36 5.72 5.90
N ARG A 71 -2.28 6.06 4.62
CA ARG A 71 -2.49 7.41 4.07
C ARG A 71 -1.50 8.46 4.60
N TRP A 72 -0.22 8.09 4.61
CA TRP A 72 0.89 8.91 5.12
C TRP A 72 1.17 10.14 4.25
N TYR A 73 1.09 10.02 2.92
CA TYR A 73 1.44 11.13 2.02
C TYR A 73 0.48 12.31 2.19
N LEU A 74 1.03 13.52 2.24
CA LEU A 74 0.26 14.75 2.16
C LEU A 74 -0.18 14.98 0.71
N VAL A 75 -1.49 15.09 0.53
CA VAL A 75 -2.15 15.31 -0.76
C VAL A 75 -2.58 16.77 -0.91
N PRO A 76 -2.70 17.31 -2.14
CA PRO A 76 -3.11 18.70 -2.38
C PRO A 76 -4.38 19.10 -1.63
N HIS A 77 -5.40 18.24 -1.64
CA HIS A 77 -6.67 18.51 -0.95
C HIS A 77 -6.51 18.68 0.57
N ARG A 78 -5.54 17.99 1.20
CA ARG A 78 -5.22 18.21 2.62
C ARG A 78 -4.36 19.46 2.81
N LEU A 79 -3.39 19.70 1.93
CA LEU A 79 -2.51 20.86 2.00
C LEU A 79 -3.28 22.18 1.88
N ALA A 80 -4.27 22.26 1.00
CA ALA A 80 -5.14 23.43 0.85
C ALA A 80 -5.92 23.79 2.12
N LYS A 81 -6.17 22.81 3.01
CA LYS A 81 -6.83 23.05 4.31
C LYS A 81 -5.87 23.55 5.38
N ILE A 82 -4.58 23.22 5.25
CA ILE A 82 -3.53 23.59 6.22
C ILE A 82 -2.96 24.96 5.86
N TYR A 83 -2.67 25.19 4.58
CA TYR A 83 -2.01 26.38 4.07
C TYR A 83 -2.94 27.20 3.18
N LYS A 84 -3.29 28.40 3.65
CA LYS A 84 -4.10 29.36 2.88
C LYS A 84 -3.42 29.68 1.54
N GLY A 85 -4.21 29.78 0.47
CA GLY A 85 -3.72 30.10 -0.88
C GLY A 85 -3.09 28.94 -1.64
N THR A 86 -3.00 27.73 -1.06
CA THR A 86 -2.53 26.54 -1.78
C THR A 86 -3.68 25.88 -2.53
N SER A 87 -3.47 25.54 -3.82
CA SER A 87 -4.47 24.82 -4.61
C SER A 87 -4.72 23.41 -4.06
N GLY A 88 -5.99 23.02 -3.97
CA GLY A 88 -6.43 21.67 -3.60
C GLY A 88 -6.49 20.69 -4.78
N LEU A 89 -6.09 21.13 -5.98
CA LEU A 89 -6.18 20.36 -7.22
C LEU A 89 -5.02 19.38 -7.36
N CYS A 90 -5.24 18.33 -8.14
CA CYS A 90 -4.23 17.32 -8.46
C CYS A 90 -3.00 17.96 -9.12
N TRP A 91 -1.81 17.64 -8.63
CA TRP A 91 -0.56 18.12 -9.24
C TRP A 91 -0.28 17.54 -10.63
N ARG A 92 -0.95 16.45 -11.02
CA ARG A 92 -0.75 15.81 -12.32
C ARG A 92 -1.65 16.37 -13.41
N CYS A 93 -2.94 16.49 -13.14
CA CYS A 93 -3.93 16.83 -14.15
C CYS A 93 -4.59 18.19 -13.96
N GLU A 94 -4.41 18.82 -12.79
CA GLU A 94 -5.01 20.11 -12.42
C GLU A 94 -6.55 20.19 -12.50
N GLY A 95 -7.25 19.11 -12.89
CA GLY A 95 -8.70 19.11 -13.09
C GLY A 95 -9.54 18.53 -11.94
N GLY A 96 -8.96 17.63 -11.13
CA GLY A 96 -9.66 16.99 -10.01
C GLY A 96 -9.13 17.42 -8.64
N ALA A 97 -9.95 17.28 -7.59
CA ALA A 97 -9.46 17.43 -6.22
C ALA A 97 -8.35 16.40 -5.94
N GLY A 98 -7.19 16.86 -5.47
CA GLY A 98 -6.05 16.01 -5.17
C GLY A 98 -6.27 15.22 -3.88
N THR A 99 -7.20 14.26 -3.89
CA THR A 99 -7.43 13.28 -2.82
C THR A 99 -6.41 12.14 -2.92
N MET A 100 -6.35 11.26 -1.91
CA MET A 100 -5.38 10.15 -1.95
C MET A 100 -5.73 9.17 -3.08
N LEU A 101 -7.01 8.81 -3.19
CA LEU A 101 -7.52 7.98 -4.27
C LEU A 101 -7.28 8.62 -5.64
N HIS A 102 -7.56 9.91 -5.81
CA HIS A 102 -7.32 10.57 -7.09
C HIS A 102 -5.84 10.61 -7.48
N MET A 103 -4.96 10.92 -6.53
CA MET A 103 -3.52 11.03 -6.78
C MET A 103 -2.85 9.69 -7.15
N PHE A 104 -3.43 8.56 -6.71
CA PHE A 104 -2.91 7.23 -7.03
C PHE A 104 -3.73 6.48 -8.08
N TRP A 105 -5.00 6.80 -8.30
CA TRP A 105 -5.92 5.98 -9.11
C TRP A 105 -6.81 6.80 -10.05
N ASP A 106 -7.72 7.64 -9.54
CA ASP A 106 -8.76 8.27 -10.37
C ASP A 106 -8.26 9.33 -11.35
N CYS A 107 -7.02 9.81 -11.18
CA CYS A 107 -6.46 10.78 -12.11
C CYS A 107 -6.40 10.20 -13.52
N HIS A 108 -7.07 10.85 -14.48
CA HIS A 108 -7.17 10.37 -15.86
C HIS A 108 -5.80 10.13 -16.52
N ALA A 109 -4.79 10.89 -16.10
CA ALA A 109 -3.41 10.72 -16.57
C ALA A 109 -2.88 9.30 -16.24
N LEU A 110 -3.32 8.69 -15.14
CA LEU A 110 -2.89 7.36 -14.69
C LEU A 110 -3.64 6.19 -15.36
N GLY A 111 -4.66 6.44 -16.18
CA GLY A 111 -5.45 5.37 -16.80
C GLY A 111 -4.59 4.38 -17.60
N ALA A 112 -3.79 4.90 -18.54
CA ALA A 112 -2.88 4.09 -19.35
C ALA A 112 -1.79 3.40 -18.51
N TYR A 113 -1.37 4.00 -17.39
CA TYR A 113 -0.38 3.43 -16.49
C TYR A 113 -0.92 2.16 -15.81
N TRP A 114 -2.12 2.23 -15.24
CA TRP A 114 -2.73 1.08 -14.57
C TRP A 114 -3.13 -0.05 -15.54
N THR A 115 -3.56 0.29 -16.76
CA THR A 115 -3.79 -0.72 -17.81
C THR A 115 -2.51 -1.44 -18.20
N GLN A 116 -1.38 -0.73 -18.35
CA GLN A 116 -0.10 -1.38 -18.65
C GLN A 116 0.37 -2.29 -17.50
N ILE A 117 0.15 -1.89 -16.25
CA ILE A 117 0.44 -2.74 -15.09
C ILE A 117 -0.45 -3.98 -15.04
N GLN A 118 -1.75 -3.84 -15.36
CA GLN A 118 -2.65 -5.00 -15.47
C GLN A 118 -2.14 -6.02 -16.49
N ASN A 119 -1.76 -5.54 -17.68
CA ASN A 119 -1.21 -6.39 -18.73
C ASN A 119 0.10 -7.06 -18.29
N LEU A 120 0.98 -6.33 -17.60
CA LEU A 120 2.19 -6.90 -17.03
C LEU A 120 1.88 -8.01 -16.02
N ILE A 121 0.95 -7.79 -15.10
CA ILE A 121 0.53 -8.79 -14.10
C ILE A 121 -0.07 -10.02 -14.79
N LEU A 122 -0.94 -9.82 -15.78
CA LEU A 122 -1.54 -10.90 -16.54
C LEU A 122 -0.46 -11.73 -17.26
N ASN A 123 0.47 -11.08 -17.95
CA ASN A 123 1.52 -11.76 -18.71
C ASN A 123 2.53 -12.50 -17.81
N THR A 124 2.78 -11.99 -16.60
CA THR A 124 3.76 -12.59 -15.68
C THR A 124 3.16 -13.66 -14.77
N THR A 125 1.88 -13.53 -14.39
CA THR A 125 1.27 -14.40 -13.38
C THR A 125 0.11 -15.24 -13.91
N GLY A 126 -0.42 -14.93 -15.10
CA GLY A 126 -1.64 -15.54 -15.63
C GLY A 126 -2.92 -15.04 -14.97
N LEU A 127 -2.84 -14.17 -13.95
CA LEU A 127 -4.00 -13.67 -13.23
C LEU A 127 -4.50 -12.34 -13.79
N LEU A 128 -5.76 -12.32 -14.26
CA LEU A 128 -6.43 -11.08 -14.62
C LEU A 128 -7.00 -10.39 -13.37
N VAL A 129 -6.27 -9.40 -12.85
CA VAL A 129 -6.73 -8.58 -11.73
C VAL A 129 -7.67 -7.48 -12.24
N GLN A 130 -8.93 -7.50 -11.80
CA GLN A 130 -9.90 -6.45 -12.14
C GLN A 130 -9.38 -5.06 -11.73
N LEU A 131 -9.46 -4.08 -12.64
CA LEU A 131 -9.05 -2.68 -12.41
C LEU A 131 -9.96 -2.00 -11.38
N ARG A 132 -9.70 -2.29 -10.11
CA ARG A 132 -10.34 -1.67 -8.95
C ARG A 132 -9.28 -1.09 -8.02
N PRO A 133 -9.52 0.09 -7.43
CA PRO A 133 -8.51 0.76 -6.60
C PRO A 133 -8.06 -0.07 -5.39
N GLU A 134 -8.94 -0.79 -4.71
CA GLU A 134 -8.61 -1.66 -3.58
C GLU A 134 -7.72 -2.85 -3.97
N HIS A 135 -7.83 -3.33 -5.21
CA HIS A 135 -6.97 -4.39 -5.71
C HIS A 135 -5.53 -3.90 -5.91
N TYR A 136 -5.36 -2.74 -6.55
CA TYR A 136 -4.04 -2.24 -6.92
C TYR A 136 -3.38 -1.45 -5.78
N LEU A 137 -4.14 -0.64 -5.05
CA LEU A 137 -3.61 0.19 -3.97
C LEU A 137 -3.48 -0.58 -2.66
N LEU A 138 -4.47 -1.40 -2.32
CA LEU A 138 -4.58 -2.07 -1.02
C LEU A 138 -4.34 -3.59 -1.08
N HIS A 139 -4.10 -4.18 -2.26
CA HIS A 139 -3.88 -5.62 -2.44
C HIS A 139 -5.06 -6.51 -1.98
N MET A 140 -6.29 -5.99 -2.00
CA MET A 140 -7.49 -6.72 -1.60
C MET A 140 -8.02 -7.63 -2.73
N ILE A 141 -7.16 -8.46 -3.30
CA ILE A 141 -7.46 -9.27 -4.48
C ILE A 141 -8.01 -10.65 -4.04
N PRO A 142 -9.21 -11.05 -4.49
CA PRO A 142 -9.78 -12.35 -4.17
C PRO A 142 -8.87 -13.50 -4.61
N GLY A 143 -8.63 -14.47 -3.73
CA GLY A 143 -7.82 -15.66 -4.02
C GLY A 143 -6.30 -15.41 -4.09
N LEU A 144 -5.83 -14.18 -3.84
CA LEU A 144 -4.41 -13.83 -3.91
C LEU A 144 -3.53 -14.70 -3.01
N SER A 145 -4.00 -15.00 -1.79
CA SER A 145 -3.26 -15.79 -0.79
C SER A 145 -2.94 -17.22 -1.24
N SER A 146 -3.71 -17.76 -2.18
CA SER A 146 -3.53 -19.12 -2.74
C SER A 146 -2.81 -19.12 -4.09
N HIS A 147 -2.52 -17.95 -4.66
CA HIS A 147 -1.96 -17.85 -6.00
C HIS A 147 -0.43 -18.11 -5.99
N PRO A 148 0.10 -18.96 -6.88
CA PRO A 148 1.53 -19.33 -6.86
C PRO A 148 2.46 -18.12 -7.02
N HIS A 149 2.07 -17.16 -7.86
CA HIS A 149 2.83 -15.94 -8.14
C HIS A 149 2.39 -14.71 -7.32
N MET A 150 1.75 -14.90 -6.16
CA MET A 150 1.28 -13.78 -5.32
C MET A 150 2.41 -12.79 -4.95
N VAL A 151 3.64 -13.29 -4.79
CA VAL A 151 4.81 -12.48 -4.44
C VAL A 151 5.18 -11.53 -5.56
N VAL A 152 5.28 -12.03 -6.79
CA VAL A 152 5.57 -11.22 -7.98
C VAL A 152 4.51 -10.13 -8.14
N LEU A 153 3.24 -10.51 -8.04
CA LEU A 153 2.11 -9.59 -8.15
C LEU A 153 2.20 -8.45 -7.12
N ILE A 154 2.38 -8.78 -5.83
CA ILE A 154 2.46 -7.79 -4.75
C ILE A 154 3.65 -6.86 -4.94
N ASN A 155 4.79 -7.39 -5.40
CA ASN A 155 5.99 -6.58 -5.64
C ASN A 155 5.78 -5.63 -6.83
N ILE A 156 5.20 -6.09 -7.94
CA ILE A 156 4.86 -5.23 -9.10
C ILE A 156 3.94 -4.08 -8.64
N LEU A 157 2.85 -4.40 -7.93
CA LEU A 157 1.92 -3.38 -7.44
C LEU A 157 2.60 -2.40 -6.47
N THR A 158 3.44 -2.90 -5.57
CA THR A 158 4.15 -2.04 -4.60
C THR A 158 5.14 -1.11 -5.29
N VAL A 159 5.93 -1.63 -6.24
CA VAL A 159 6.87 -0.84 -7.05
C VAL A 159 6.15 0.23 -7.86
N ALA A 160 5.04 -0.15 -8.52
CA ALA A 160 4.23 0.79 -9.28
C ALA A 160 3.82 2.01 -8.43
N LYS A 161 3.43 1.77 -7.18
CA LYS A 161 3.03 2.85 -6.27
C LYS A 161 4.20 3.64 -5.73
N ILE A 162 5.34 3.00 -5.46
CA ILE A 162 6.58 3.68 -5.07
C ILE A 162 6.98 4.69 -6.15
N LEU A 163 6.93 4.31 -7.42
CA LEU A 163 7.32 5.19 -8.53
C LEU A 163 6.39 6.40 -8.65
N LEU A 164 5.07 6.21 -8.44
CA LEU A 164 4.13 7.33 -8.37
C LEU A 164 4.42 8.26 -7.18
N ALA A 165 4.77 7.69 -6.02
CA ALA A 165 5.11 8.44 -4.81
C ALA A 165 6.48 9.14 -4.90
N GLN A 166 7.43 8.61 -5.67
CA GLN A 166 8.70 9.29 -5.95
C GLN A 166 8.49 10.51 -6.86
N ASN A 167 7.53 10.43 -7.77
CA ASN A 167 7.14 11.52 -8.67
C ASN A 167 5.91 12.29 -8.13
N TRP A 168 5.77 12.41 -6.81
CA TRP A 168 4.52 12.82 -6.17
C TRP A 168 3.97 14.17 -6.62
N LYS A 169 4.85 15.19 -6.69
CA LYS A 169 4.52 16.56 -7.12
C LYS A 169 4.74 16.80 -8.63
N SER A 170 5.13 15.78 -9.37
CA SER A 170 5.44 15.89 -10.79
C SER A 170 4.25 15.45 -11.63
N GLN A 171 4.10 16.09 -12.80
CA GLN A 171 3.16 15.63 -13.83
C GLN A 171 3.66 14.38 -14.56
N THR A 172 4.96 14.05 -14.43
CA THR A 172 5.58 12.88 -15.09
C THR A 172 5.04 11.56 -14.57
N ILE A 173 4.62 10.69 -15.49
CA ILE A 173 4.18 9.33 -15.18
C ILE A 173 5.36 8.38 -15.37
N PRO A 174 5.64 7.48 -14.43
CA PRO A 174 6.68 6.48 -14.58
C PRO A 174 6.46 5.59 -15.81
N THR A 175 7.54 5.24 -16.50
CA THR A 175 7.47 4.33 -17.65
C THR A 175 7.49 2.87 -17.19
N MET A 176 7.00 1.98 -18.06
CA MET A 176 7.08 0.54 -17.81
C MET A 176 8.53 0.04 -17.74
N ALA A 177 9.44 0.63 -18.51
CA ALA A 177 10.86 0.29 -18.45
C ALA A 177 11.44 0.56 -17.06
N THR A 178 11.16 1.74 -16.49
CA THR A 178 11.58 2.09 -15.12
C THR A 178 10.95 1.16 -14.08
N LEU A 179 9.69 0.75 -14.29
CA LEU A 179 9.02 -0.21 -13.40
C LEU A 179 9.70 -1.58 -13.43
N MET A 180 9.96 -2.12 -14.63
CA MET A 180 10.61 -3.41 -14.81
C MET A 180 12.02 -3.42 -14.21
N GLU A 181 12.82 -2.39 -14.48
CA GLU A 181 14.15 -2.23 -13.90
C GLU A 181 14.11 -2.30 -12.36
N ARG A 182 13.14 -1.62 -11.74
CA ARG A 182 12.99 -1.65 -10.27
C ARG A 182 12.53 -3.00 -9.75
N VAL A 183 11.63 -3.68 -10.46
CA VAL A 183 11.19 -5.04 -10.11
C VAL A 183 12.35 -6.02 -10.21
N ASP A 184 13.20 -5.93 -11.24
CA ASP A 184 14.39 -6.78 -11.43
C ASP A 184 15.45 -6.59 -10.35
N VAL A 185 15.65 -5.34 -9.92
CA VAL A 185 16.52 -5.03 -8.78
C VAL A 185 15.99 -5.69 -7.51
N ILE A 186 14.68 -5.59 -7.24
CA ILE A 186 14.06 -6.22 -6.07
C ILE A 186 14.13 -7.75 -6.14
N SER A 187 13.85 -8.34 -7.31
CA SER A 187 13.90 -9.78 -7.51
C SER A 187 15.32 -10.30 -7.24
N SER A 188 16.34 -9.57 -7.69
CA SER A 188 17.75 -9.87 -7.44
C SER A 188 18.09 -9.84 -5.95
N TYR A 189 17.63 -8.83 -5.21
CA TYR A 189 17.81 -8.76 -3.76
C TYR A 189 17.11 -9.91 -3.02
N GLU A 190 15.88 -10.24 -3.39
CA GLU A 190 15.11 -11.35 -2.79
C GLU A 190 15.77 -12.71 -3.07
N ARG A 191 16.38 -12.87 -4.25
CA ARG A 191 17.17 -14.06 -4.59
C ARG A 191 18.38 -14.18 -3.67
N MET A 192 19.14 -13.11 -3.52
CA MET A 192 20.32 -13.07 -2.64
C MET A 192 19.94 -13.36 -1.19
N ALA A 193 18.88 -12.73 -0.68
CA ALA A 193 18.38 -12.98 0.68
C ALA A 193 17.93 -14.44 0.88
N SER A 194 17.34 -15.07 -0.14
CA SER A 194 16.93 -16.47 -0.10
C SER A 194 18.12 -17.43 -0.12
N ARG A 195 19.20 -17.11 -0.85
CA ARG A 195 20.46 -17.88 -0.85
C ARG A 195 21.11 -17.90 0.53
N VAL A 196 21.22 -16.74 1.18
CA VAL A 196 21.81 -16.61 2.53
C VAL A 196 21.07 -17.48 3.55
N GLN A 197 19.77 -17.70 3.38
CA GLN A 197 18.95 -18.53 4.27
C GLN A 197 18.80 -19.99 3.82
N GLY A 198 19.48 -20.41 2.74
CA GLY A 198 19.38 -21.76 2.20
C GLY A 198 18.01 -22.10 1.58
N GLN A 199 17.23 -21.10 1.16
CA GLN A 199 15.84 -21.24 0.68
C GLN A 199 15.68 -21.00 -0.83
N GLU A 200 16.74 -21.18 -1.63
CA GLU A 200 16.73 -20.82 -3.06
C GLU A 200 15.66 -21.56 -3.88
N ARG A 201 15.37 -22.83 -3.55
CA ARG A 201 14.27 -23.59 -4.20
C ARG A 201 12.88 -22.98 -3.93
N LYS A 202 12.65 -22.40 -2.74
CA LYS A 202 11.40 -21.71 -2.40
C LYS A 202 11.27 -20.37 -3.10
N TYR A 203 12.39 -19.72 -3.42
CA TYR A 203 12.42 -18.48 -4.21
C TYR A 203 12.01 -18.76 -5.66
N ALA A 204 12.61 -19.78 -6.30
CA ALA A 204 12.32 -20.12 -7.70
C ALA A 204 10.86 -20.54 -7.96
N GLY A 205 10.15 -21.07 -6.95
CA GLY A 205 8.73 -21.40 -7.08
C GLY A 205 7.78 -20.20 -6.92
N LYS A 206 8.28 -19.05 -6.46
CA LYS A 206 7.47 -17.84 -6.17
C LYS A 206 7.69 -16.71 -7.18
N TRP A 207 8.87 -16.68 -7.81
CA TRP A 207 9.34 -15.64 -8.73
C TRP A 207 9.36 -16.14 -10.17
#